data_AF-A0A940U9Y1-F1
#
_entry.id   AF-A0A940U9Y1-F1
#
_cell.length_a   1.000
_cell.length_b   1.000
_cell.length_c   1.000
_cell.angle_alpha   90.00
_cell.angle_beta   90.00
_cell.angle_gamma   90.00
#
_symmetry.space_group_name_H-M   'P 1'
#
loop_
_entity.id
_entity.type
_entity.pdbx_description
1 polymer ?
#
loop_
_entity_poly.entity_id
_entity_poly.type
_entity_poly.pdbx_seq_one_letter_code
_entity_poly.pdbx_strand_id
1 'polypeptide(L)'
;MAEFQLKETRRFKYALFLIALIFVLGTIGFHTIEGWDLLDAMYSTVTTISTVGYGDFYPQTAAGKVFTIILVFFGVGTMLYTVSLAAQTFVEGTMRELL
;
A
#
# COMPACT_ATOMS: atom_id res chain seq x y z
N MET A 1 -23.06 -5.70 19.11
CA MET A 1 -22.42 -4.37 18.99
C MET A 1 -20.90 -4.45 19.21
N ALA A 2 -20.40 -4.95 20.35
CA ALA A 2 -18.96 -5.06 20.61
C ALA A 2 -18.19 -6.03 19.67
N GLU A 3 -18.78 -7.15 19.28
CA GLU A 3 -18.15 -8.12 18.36
C GLU A 3 -17.94 -7.57 16.94
N PHE A 4 -18.80 -6.66 16.48
CA PHE A 4 -18.68 -6.01 15.18
C PHE A 4 -17.50 -5.04 15.14
N GLN A 5 -17.35 -4.23 16.20
CA GLN A 5 -16.24 -3.29 16.38
C GLN A 5 -14.87 -4.00 16.49
N LEU A 6 -14.78 -5.13 17.19
CA LEU A 6 -13.54 -5.92 17.27
C LEU A 6 -13.12 -6.50 15.90
N LYS A 7 -14.08 -6.78 15.01
CA LYS A 7 -13.82 -7.34 13.67
C LYS A 7 -13.31 -6.28 12.70
N GLU A 8 -13.89 -5.07 12.76
CA GLU A 8 -13.45 -3.85 12.05
C GLU A 8 -12.00 -3.49 12.38
N THR A 9 -11.66 -3.32 13.67
CA THR A 9 -10.29 -2.94 14.08
C THR A 9 -9.27 -4.00 13.68
N ARG A 10 -9.62 -5.29 13.73
CA ARG A 10 -8.72 -6.37 13.27
C ARG A 10 -8.47 -6.29 11.77
N ARG A 11 -9.51 -6.07 10.95
CA ARG A 11 -9.38 -5.90 9.49
C ARG A 11 -8.47 -4.74 9.14
N PHE A 12 -8.64 -3.60 9.82
CA PHE A 12 -7.79 -2.44 9.62
C PHE A 12 -6.31 -2.73 9.94
N LYS A 13 -6.03 -3.42 11.07
CA LYS A 13 -4.67 -3.86 11.42
C LYS A 13 -4.07 -4.81 10.38
N TYR A 14 -4.85 -5.76 9.86
CA TYR A 14 -4.38 -6.66 8.80
C TYR A 14 -4.11 -5.92 7.49
N ALA A 15 -4.97 -4.98 7.10
CA ALA A 15 -4.77 -4.15 5.92
C ALA A 15 -3.49 -3.31 6.03
N LEU A 16 -3.27 -2.69 7.20
CA LEU A 16 -2.05 -1.92 7.49
C LEU A 16 -0.79 -2.79 7.47
N PHE A 17 -0.88 -4.01 8.00
CA PHE A 17 0.22 -4.96 7.94
C PHE A 17 0.53 -5.38 6.50
N LEU A 18 -0.49 -5.69 5.70
CA LEU A 18 -0.32 -6.09 4.30
C LEU A 18 0.27 -4.97 3.45
N ILE A 19 -0.19 -3.73 3.61
CA ILE A 19 0.38 -2.61 2.86
C ILE A 19 1.83 -2.33 3.27
N ALA A 20 2.17 -2.44 4.56
CA ALA A 20 3.55 -2.32 5.03
C ALA A 20 4.44 -3.43 4.44
N LEU A 21 3.94 -4.66 4.38
CA LEU A 21 4.65 -5.78 3.76
C LEU A 21 4.88 -5.53 2.26
N ILE A 22 3.86 -5.09 1.54
CA ILE A 22 3.95 -4.76 0.11
C ILE A 22 4.95 -3.62 -0.11
N PHE A 23 4.93 -2.60 0.75
CA PHE A 23 5.87 -1.48 0.68
C PHE A 23 7.32 -1.94 0.85
N VAL A 24 7.60 -2.80 1.85
CA VAL A 24 8.94 -3.34 2.08
C VAL A 24 9.39 -4.23 0.91
N LEU A 25 8.51 -5.13 0.44
CA LEU A 25 8.81 -6.01 -0.70
C LEU A 25 9.01 -5.23 -2.00
N GLY A 26 8.18 -4.20 -2.23
CA GLY A 26 8.31 -3.24 -3.33
C GLY A 26 9.67 -2.57 -3.34
N THR A 27 10.04 -2.02 -2.19
CA THR A 27 11.30 -1.29 -1.99
C THR A 27 12.51 -2.19 -2.20
N ILE A 28 12.53 -3.36 -1.55
CA ILE A 28 13.64 -4.32 -1.69
C ILE A 28 13.72 -4.83 -3.13
N GLY A 29 12.57 -5.12 -3.75
CA GLY A 29 12.51 -5.59 -5.13
C GLY A 29 13.07 -4.56 -6.12
N PHE A 30 12.66 -3.30 -6.04
CA PHE A 30 13.23 -2.25 -6.89
C PHE A 30 14.72 -2.02 -6.64
N HIS A 31 15.15 -1.98 -5.37
CA HIS A 31 16.56 -1.82 -5.02
C HIS A 31 17.43 -2.96 -5.58
N THR A 32 16.96 -4.21 -5.50
CA THR A 32 17.73 -5.39 -5.92
C THR A 32 17.65 -5.65 -7.42
N ILE A 33 16.50 -5.43 -8.06
CA ILE A 33 16.25 -5.79 -9.47
C ILE A 33 16.69 -4.66 -10.40
N GLU A 34 16.39 -3.40 -10.06
CA GLU A 34 16.72 -2.24 -10.89
C GLU A 34 17.98 -1.50 -10.40
N GLY A 35 18.51 -1.86 -9.21
CA GLY A 35 19.74 -1.28 -8.69
C GLY A 35 19.60 0.17 -8.19
N TRP A 36 18.36 0.64 -7.98
CA TRP A 36 18.11 1.99 -7.50
C TRP A 36 18.50 2.15 -6.03
N ASP A 37 18.91 3.36 -5.63
CA ASP A 37 19.15 3.65 -4.22
C ASP A 37 17.89 3.42 -3.38
N LEU A 38 18.07 3.13 -2.09
CA LEU A 38 16.97 2.75 -1.20
C LEU A 38 15.85 3.82 -1.18
N LEU A 39 16.22 5.10 -1.17
CA LEU A 39 15.25 6.19 -1.16
C LEU A 39 14.43 6.24 -2.46
N ASP A 40 15.09 6.07 -3.61
CA ASP A 40 14.44 6.07 -4.93
C ASP A 40 13.53 4.84 -5.09
N ALA A 41 13.96 3.68 -4.58
CA ALA A 41 13.16 2.47 -4.55
C ALA A 41 11.92 2.61 -3.64
N MET A 42 12.08 3.22 -2.46
CA MET A 42 10.96 3.53 -1.56
C MET A 42 9.98 4.49 -2.23
N TYR A 43 10.50 5.56 -2.82
CA TYR A 43 9.72 6.57 -3.53
C TYR A 43 8.93 5.95 -4.70
N SER A 44 9.60 5.17 -5.58
CA SER A 44 8.96 4.49 -6.70
C SER A 44 7.90 3.48 -6.23
N THR A 45 8.15 2.76 -5.13
CA THR A 45 7.16 1.87 -4.53
C THR A 45 5.89 2.61 -4.13
N VAL A 46 6.03 3.72 -3.40
CA VAL A 46 4.89 4.53 -2.94
C VAL A 46 4.12 5.09 -4.13
N THR A 47 4.81 5.72 -5.09
CA THR A 47 4.15 6.33 -6.25
C THR A 47 3.46 5.30 -7.14
N THR A 48 4.00 4.08 -7.22
CA THR A 48 3.40 2.95 -7.95
C THR A 48 2.12 2.44 -7.27
N ILE A 49 2.19 2.05 -5.99
CA ILE A 49 1.03 1.44 -5.30
C ILE A 49 -0.07 2.46 -4.97
N SER A 50 0.27 3.75 -4.91
CA SER A 50 -0.69 4.85 -4.80
C SER A 50 -1.29 5.28 -6.13
N THR A 51 -0.87 4.68 -7.25
CA THR A 51 -1.30 5.03 -8.62
C THR A 51 -0.93 6.44 -9.09
N VAL A 52 -0.04 7.13 -8.37
CA VAL A 52 0.46 8.46 -8.78
C VAL A 52 1.34 8.34 -10.03
N GLY A 53 2.31 7.43 -10.01
CA GLY A 53 3.10 7.05 -11.18
C GLY A 53 3.76 8.20 -11.94
N TYR A 54 4.55 9.05 -11.28
CA TYR A 54 5.23 10.20 -11.91
C TYR A 54 6.09 9.83 -13.12
N GLY A 55 6.61 8.59 -13.18
CA GLY A 55 7.36 8.07 -14.33
C GLY A 55 8.81 8.54 -14.39
N ASP A 56 9.31 9.18 -13.34
CA ASP A 56 10.72 9.51 -13.12
C ASP A 56 11.57 8.27 -12.80
N PHE A 57 11.02 7.29 -12.06
CA PHE A 57 11.63 5.98 -11.84
C PHE A 57 10.71 4.87 -12.36
N TYR A 58 11.11 4.22 -13.46
CA TYR A 58 10.37 3.12 -14.09
C TYR A 58 11.31 1.98 -14.50
N PRO A 59 10.84 0.71 -14.42
CA PRO A 59 11.70 -0.45 -14.64
C PRO A 59 12.22 -0.52 -16.09
N GLN A 60 13.54 -0.62 -16.24
CA GLN A 60 14.18 -0.79 -17.54
C GLN A 60 14.31 -2.27 -17.91
N THR A 61 14.46 -3.14 -16.91
CA THR A 61 14.70 -4.56 -17.13
C THR A 61 13.40 -5.34 -17.34
N ALA A 62 13.48 -6.48 -18.05
CA ALA A 62 12.34 -7.37 -18.18
C ALA A 62 11.86 -7.91 -16.82
N ALA A 63 12.81 -8.22 -15.92
CA ALA A 63 12.52 -8.68 -14.57
C ALA A 63 11.80 -7.61 -13.74
N GLY A 64 12.27 -6.36 -13.79
CA GLY A 64 11.65 -5.24 -13.08
C GLY A 64 10.26 -4.91 -13.61
N LYS A 65 10.02 -5.06 -14.92
CA LYS A 65 8.67 -4.93 -15.51
C LYS A 65 7.72 -6.00 -14.97
N VAL A 66 8.13 -7.27 -14.97
CA VAL A 66 7.33 -8.37 -14.41
C VAL A 66 7.08 -8.15 -12.92
N PHE A 67 8.11 -7.77 -12.17
CA PHE A 67 8.00 -7.42 -10.76
C PHE A 67 6.98 -6.29 -10.52
N THR A 68 7.06 -5.22 -11.31
CA THR A 68 6.14 -4.08 -11.20
C THR A 68 4.70 -4.48 -11.49
N ILE A 69 4.46 -5.37 -12.47
CA ILE A 69 3.11 -5.90 -12.75
C ILE A 69 2.54 -6.61 -11.51
N ILE A 70 3.34 -7.47 -10.87
CA ILE A 70 2.93 -8.17 -9.65
C ILE A 70 2.69 -7.17 -8.51
N LEU A 71 3.61 -6.22 -8.31
CA LEU A 71 3.52 -5.19 -7.29
C LEU A 71 2.25 -4.35 -7.44
N VAL A 72 1.89 -3.95 -8.65
CA VAL A 72 0.68 -3.18 -8.94
C VAL A 72 -0.57 -4.00 -8.63
N PHE A 73 -0.62 -5.27 -9.06
CA PHE A 73 -1.78 -6.13 -8.87
C PHE A 73 -2.16 -6.31 -7.40
N PHE A 74 -1.16 -6.53 -6.53
CA PHE A 74 -1.40 -6.69 -5.10
C PHE A 74 -1.41 -5.34 -4.33
N GLY A 75 -0.57 -4.39 -4.74
CA GLY A 75 -0.35 -3.13 -4.04
C GLY A 75 -1.49 -2.14 -4.19
N VAL A 76 -1.96 -1.90 -5.42
CA VAL A 76 -3.02 -0.93 -5.67
C VAL A 76 -4.32 -1.35 -4.99
N GLY A 77 -4.71 -2.62 -5.12
CA GLY A 77 -5.90 -3.15 -4.46
C GLY A 77 -5.85 -3.03 -2.94
N THR A 78 -4.70 -3.38 -2.34
CA THR A 78 -4.50 -3.28 -0.88
C THR A 78 -4.50 -1.82 -0.41
N MET A 79 -3.88 -0.92 -1.16
CA MET A 79 -3.85 0.52 -0.86
C MET A 79 -5.26 1.12 -0.88
N LEU A 80 -6.04 0.87 -1.95
CA LEU A 80 -7.42 1.33 -2.06
C LEU A 80 -8.30 0.80 -0.94
N TYR A 81 -8.16 -0.49 -0.60
CA TYR A 81 -8.90 -1.10 0.50
C TYR A 81 -8.54 -0.46 1.85
N THR A 82 -7.25 -0.24 2.10
CA THR A 82 -6.76 0.36 3.36
C THR A 82 -7.26 1.79 3.51
N VAL A 83 -7.21 2.60 2.46
CA VAL A 83 -7.74 3.98 2.45
C VAL A 83 -9.25 3.98 2.70
N SER A 84 -9.99 3.05 2.08
CA SER A 84 -11.44 2.92 2.28
C SER A 84 -11.81 2.57 3.72
N LEU A 85 -11.06 1.65 4.35
CA LEU A 85 -11.25 1.31 5.77
C LEU A 85 -10.89 2.48 6.68
N ALA A 86 -9.79 3.18 6.38
CA ALA A 86 -9.40 4.36 7.14
C ALA A 86 -10.52 5.41 7.13
N ALA A 87 -11.07 5.72 5.95
CA ALA A 87 -12.17 6.67 5.80
C ALA A 87 -13.42 6.25 6.61
N GLN A 88 -13.78 4.96 6.59
CA GLN A 88 -14.89 4.44 7.40
C GLN A 88 -14.63 4.63 8.90
N THR A 89 -13.43 4.30 9.38
CA THR A 89 -13.06 4.47 10.80
C THR A 89 -13.08 5.93 11.23
N PHE A 90 -12.62 6.86 10.39
CA PHE A 90 -12.68 8.31 10.67
C PHE A 90 -14.13 8.81 10.76
N VAL A 91 -14.98 8.43 9.81
CA VAL A 91 -16.40 8.84 9.81
C VAL A 91 -17.13 8.28 11.02
N GLU A 92 -16.92 7.01 11.36
CA GLU A 92 -17.51 6.40 12.57
C GLU A 92 -17.03 7.05 13.87
N GLY A 93 -15.77 7.48 13.92
CA GLY A 93 -15.19 8.20 15.07
C GLY A 93 -15.91 9.53 15.32
N THR A 94 -16.09 10.35 14.29
CA THR A 94 -16.79 11.64 14.39
C THR A 94 -18.26 11.47 14.80
N MET A 95 -18.95 10.46 14.26
CA MET A 95 -20.35 10.22 14.60
C MET A 95 -20.56 9.75 16.05
N ARG A 96 -19.52 9.20 16.70
CA ARG A 96 -19.54 8.84 18.12
C ARG A 96 -19.27 10.00 19.07
N GLU A 97 -18.59 11.06 18.62
CA GLU A 97 -18.37 12.26 19.45
C GLU A 97 -19.60 13.19 19.48
N LEU A 98 -20.51 13.06 18.52
CA LEU A 98 -21.72 13.90 18.39
C LEU A 98 -22.97 13.35 19.10
N LEU A 99 -22.92 12.14 19.68
CA LEU A 99 -24.00 11.47 20.41
C LEU A 99 -23.59 11.17 21.85
#